data_AF-A0A1E5WBU0-F1
#
_entry.id   AF-A0A1E5WBU0-F1
#
_cell.length_a   1.000
_cell.length_b   1.000
_cell.length_c   1.000
_cell.angle_alpha   90.00
_cell.angle_beta   90.00
_cell.angle_gamma   90.00
#
_symmetry.space_group_name_H-M   'P 1'
#
loop_
_entity.id
_entity.type
_entity.pdbx_description
1 polymer ?
#
loop_
_entity_poly.entity_id
_entity_poly.type
_entity_poly.pdbx_seq_one_letter_code
_entity_poly.pdbx_strand_id
1 'polypeptide(L)'
;LSAHVWKLLAAAVGGSDTRCRLAWLVDGRPRLDPAKHDADALRRYVGNVVTYASREAAVEAISSSPLADVAAMAGAAVAEVLRPEWFEELVDWMEARKGVFREGGKWTEAVGAGTGSPALVVSAFVSFRADGDLGFGRPRLVMPWAPPGRLGSAAMMVARSPAEDGSWVVCARMWPRLADAVEADPEAVLKPATAALLGFGAAQHRSRQ
;
A
#
# COMPACT_ATOMS: atom_id res chain seq x y z
N LEU A 1 3.40 9.84 3.86
CA LEU A 1 3.93 8.79 2.96
C LEU A 1 3.32 8.81 1.57
N SER A 2 2.00 8.62 1.40
CA SER A 2 1.37 8.54 0.07
C SER A 2 1.69 9.72 -0.85
N ALA A 3 1.63 10.96 -0.35
CA ALA A 3 1.99 12.14 -1.12
C ALA A 3 3.46 12.14 -1.59
N HIS A 4 4.36 11.72 -0.70
CA HIS A 4 5.80 11.64 -1.00
C HIS A 4 6.08 10.62 -2.09
N VAL A 5 5.52 9.41 -1.97
CA VAL A 5 5.73 8.36 -2.98
C VAL A 5 5.04 8.69 -4.32
N TRP A 6 3.99 9.52 -4.32
CA TRP A 6 3.42 10.04 -5.56
C TRP A 6 4.39 11.02 -6.25
N LYS A 7 5.05 11.89 -5.48
CA LYS A 7 6.11 12.77 -6.03
C LYS A 7 7.29 11.97 -6.56
N LEU A 8 7.74 10.93 -5.86
CA LEU A 8 8.79 10.03 -6.36
C LEU A 8 8.35 9.32 -7.65
N LEU A 9 7.09 8.88 -7.74
CA LEU A 9 6.54 8.34 -8.98
C LEU A 9 6.56 9.37 -10.10
N ALA A 10 6.13 10.61 -9.84
CA ALA A 10 6.14 11.69 -10.83
C ALA A 10 7.57 11.98 -11.34
N ALA A 11 8.56 12.02 -10.43
CA ALA A 11 9.96 12.17 -10.79
C ALA A 11 10.49 10.99 -11.64
N ALA A 12 10.13 9.76 -11.29
CA ALA A 12 10.52 8.56 -12.03
C ALA A 12 9.89 8.49 -13.43
N VAL A 13 8.66 9.00 -13.57
CA VAL A 13 7.99 9.13 -14.88
C VAL A 13 8.69 10.18 -15.72
N GLY A 14 9.04 11.34 -15.15
CA GLY A 14 9.75 12.40 -15.86
C GLY A 14 9.05 12.74 -17.17
N GLY A 15 9.79 12.79 -18.28
CA GLY A 15 9.23 13.03 -19.61
C GLY A 15 8.71 11.79 -20.35
N SER A 16 8.64 10.61 -19.70
CA SER A 16 8.19 9.39 -20.39
C SER A 16 6.66 9.27 -20.51
N ASP A 17 5.92 10.00 -19.67
CA ASP A 17 4.48 10.17 -19.76
C ASP A 17 4.12 11.55 -19.17
N THR A 18 2.96 12.09 -19.54
CA THR A 18 2.42 13.34 -18.98
C THR A 18 1.62 13.11 -17.70
N ARG A 19 1.27 11.86 -17.39
CA ARG A 19 0.43 11.51 -16.25
C ARG A 19 1.02 10.34 -15.46
N CYS A 20 0.69 10.30 -14.18
CA CYS A 20 1.02 9.19 -13.29
C CYS A 20 -0.16 8.89 -12.37
N ARG A 21 -0.24 7.63 -11.90
CA ARG A 21 -1.37 7.15 -11.10
C ARG A 21 -0.90 6.57 -9.78
N LEU A 22 -1.49 7.02 -8.68
CA LEU A 22 -1.34 6.37 -7.38
C LEU A 22 -2.63 5.63 -7.05
N ALA A 23 -2.50 4.42 -6.53
CA ALA A 23 -3.61 3.61 -6.06
C ALA A 23 -3.36 3.07 -4.65
N TRP A 24 -4.43 2.77 -3.93
CA TRP A 24 -4.40 2.32 -2.56
C TRP A 24 -5.31 1.13 -2.38
N LEU A 25 -4.84 0.10 -1.69
CA LEU A 25 -5.73 -0.90 -1.10
C LEU A 25 -6.32 -0.31 0.18
N VAL A 26 -7.65 -0.33 0.26
CA VAL A 26 -8.41 0.31 1.33
C VAL A 26 -9.21 -0.75 2.09
N ASP A 27 -9.06 -0.79 3.42
CA ASP A 27 -9.84 -1.66 4.30
C ASP A 27 -11.28 -1.15 4.42
N GLY A 28 -12.23 -1.98 4.01
CA GLY A 28 -13.65 -1.65 4.03
C GLY A 28 -14.35 -1.91 5.35
N ARG A 29 -13.76 -2.71 6.24
CA ARG A 29 -14.41 -3.10 7.52
C ARG A 29 -14.92 -1.90 8.32
N PRO A 30 -14.18 -0.78 8.45
CA PRO A 30 -14.65 0.38 9.22
C PRO A 30 -15.82 1.15 8.58
N ARG A 31 -16.23 0.80 7.35
CA ARG A 31 -17.24 1.52 6.55
C ARG A 31 -18.50 0.73 6.27
N LEU A 32 -18.52 -0.56 6.62
CA LEU A 32 -19.73 -1.37 6.52
C LEU A 32 -20.77 -0.88 7.52
N ASP A 33 -22.04 -0.95 7.12
CA ASP A 33 -23.17 -0.48 7.93
C ASP A 33 -23.21 -1.21 9.28
N PRO A 34 -23.02 -0.52 10.43
CA PRO A 34 -23.05 -1.14 11.74
C PRO A 34 -24.44 -1.67 12.12
N ALA A 35 -25.52 -1.25 11.45
CA ALA A 35 -26.85 -1.81 11.63
C ALA A 35 -26.98 -3.20 10.97
N LYS A 36 -26.18 -3.49 9.95
CA LYS A 36 -26.16 -4.79 9.23
C LYS A 36 -25.05 -5.71 9.70
N HIS A 37 -23.96 -5.15 10.23
CA HIS A 37 -22.75 -5.90 10.54
C HIS A 37 -22.20 -5.57 11.93
N ASP A 38 -21.98 -6.61 12.73
CA ASP A 38 -21.32 -6.47 14.03
C ASP A 38 -19.83 -6.10 13.87
N ALA A 39 -19.43 -4.97 14.47
CA ALA A 39 -18.08 -4.42 14.32
C ALA A 39 -16.99 -5.36 14.86
N ASP A 40 -17.27 -6.08 15.95
CA ASP A 40 -16.35 -7.03 16.55
C ASP A 40 -16.17 -8.29 15.70
N ALA A 41 -17.24 -8.79 15.09
CA ALA A 41 -17.21 -9.86 14.11
C ALA A 41 -16.42 -9.44 12.85
N LEU A 42 -16.64 -8.23 12.34
CA LEU A 42 -15.88 -7.68 11.21
C LEU A 42 -14.37 -7.57 11.52
N ARG A 43 -14.02 -7.17 12.75
CA ARG A 43 -12.62 -7.09 13.20
C ARG A 43 -11.94 -8.47 13.23
N ARG A 44 -12.69 -9.53 13.48
CA ARG A 44 -12.20 -10.94 13.49
C ARG A 44 -12.34 -11.62 12.12
N TYR A 45 -12.96 -10.97 11.14
CA TYR A 45 -13.19 -11.56 9.83
C TYR A 45 -11.87 -11.70 9.05
N VAL A 46 -11.49 -12.94 8.79
CA VAL A 46 -10.23 -13.33 8.14
C VAL A 46 -10.27 -13.26 6.61
N GLY A 47 -11.45 -13.01 6.02
CA GLY A 47 -11.60 -12.87 4.57
C GLY A 47 -11.25 -11.47 4.05
N ASN A 48 -11.35 -11.30 2.73
CA ASN A 48 -11.07 -10.03 2.08
C ASN A 48 -12.26 -9.07 2.23
N VAL A 49 -12.00 -7.88 2.77
CA VAL A 49 -12.93 -6.74 2.77
C VAL A 49 -12.11 -5.53 2.34
N VAL A 50 -11.69 -5.54 1.08
CA VAL A 50 -10.79 -4.56 0.52
C VAL A 50 -11.30 -4.06 -0.82
N THR A 51 -11.04 -2.80 -1.10
CA THR A 51 -11.29 -2.17 -2.40
C THR A 51 -10.09 -1.35 -2.81
N TYR A 52 -10.08 -0.87 -4.05
CA TYR A 52 -9.04 0.01 -4.55
C TYR A 52 -9.57 1.44 -4.66
N ALA A 53 -8.83 2.39 -4.09
CA ALA A 53 -8.89 3.78 -4.51
C ALA A 53 -7.81 3.99 -5.57
N SER A 54 -8.06 4.84 -6.56
CA SER A 54 -7.00 5.30 -7.45
C SER A 54 -7.25 6.71 -7.95
N ARG A 55 -6.16 7.45 -8.19
CA ARG A 55 -6.21 8.75 -8.83
C ARG A 55 -5.06 8.90 -9.80
N GLU A 56 -5.40 9.34 -11.01
CA GLU A 56 -4.45 9.74 -12.01
C GLU A 56 -4.38 11.27 -12.08
N ALA A 57 -3.17 11.80 -12.16
CA ALA A 57 -2.91 13.23 -12.24
C ALA A 57 -1.75 13.52 -13.20
N ALA A 58 -1.67 14.78 -13.67
CA ALA A 58 -0.52 15.23 -14.46
C ALA A 58 0.77 15.19 -13.63
N VAL A 59 1.86 14.76 -14.24
CA VAL A 59 3.19 14.71 -13.61
C VAL A 59 3.61 16.07 -13.10
N GLU A 60 3.33 17.12 -13.88
CA GLU A 60 3.65 18.51 -13.55
C GLU A 60 2.85 18.98 -12.33
N ALA A 61 1.57 18.61 -12.24
CA ALA A 61 0.72 18.95 -11.11
C ALA A 61 1.23 18.32 -9.81
N ILE A 62 1.60 17.03 -9.84
CA ILE A 62 2.13 16.33 -8.67
C ILE A 62 3.52 16.87 -8.28
N SER A 63 4.38 17.13 -9.26
CA SER A 63 5.76 17.58 -9.04
C SER A 63 5.80 18.99 -8.44
N SER A 64 5.00 19.92 -8.99
CA SER A 64 5.01 21.34 -8.60
C SER A 64 4.18 21.67 -7.35
N SER A 65 3.15 20.89 -7.03
CA SER A 65 2.28 21.18 -5.88
C SER A 65 2.99 20.97 -4.54
N PRO A 66 2.69 21.75 -3.49
CA PRO A 66 3.09 21.45 -2.13
C PRO A 66 2.74 20.03 -1.69
N LEU A 67 3.56 19.43 -0.81
CA LEU A 67 3.32 18.07 -0.32
C LEU A 67 1.95 17.92 0.35
N ALA A 68 1.49 18.96 1.06
CA ALA A 68 0.18 18.99 1.70
C ALA A 68 -0.97 18.89 0.70
N ASP A 69 -0.86 19.54 -0.46
CA ASP A 69 -1.89 19.51 -1.50
C ASP A 69 -1.95 18.14 -2.17
N VAL A 70 -0.78 17.53 -2.45
CA VAL A 70 -0.73 16.15 -2.95
C VAL A 70 -1.30 15.17 -1.92
N ALA A 71 -1.09 15.40 -0.62
CA ALA A 71 -1.70 14.61 0.45
C ALA A 71 -3.22 14.78 0.50
N ALA A 72 -3.72 16.00 0.32
CA ALA A 72 -5.15 16.26 0.23
C ALA A 72 -5.78 15.57 -0.99
N MET A 73 -5.11 15.60 -2.15
CA MET A 73 -5.55 14.87 -3.35
C MET A 73 -5.64 13.36 -3.11
N ALA A 74 -4.63 12.78 -2.46
CA ALA A 74 -4.64 11.36 -2.08
C ALA A 74 -5.77 11.05 -1.10
N GLY A 75 -5.96 11.89 -0.07
CA GLY A 75 -7.04 11.74 0.91
C GLY A 75 -8.42 11.80 0.28
N ALA A 76 -8.65 12.75 -0.64
CA ALA A 76 -9.90 12.86 -1.38
C ALA A 76 -10.19 11.63 -2.24
N ALA A 77 -9.18 11.11 -2.95
CA ALA A 77 -9.32 9.89 -3.75
C ALA A 77 -9.68 8.66 -2.89
N VAL A 78 -9.08 8.54 -1.71
CA VAL A 78 -9.41 7.45 -0.77
C VAL A 78 -10.81 7.65 -0.17
N ALA A 79 -11.21 8.89 0.13
CA ALA A 79 -12.54 9.19 0.67
C ALA A 79 -13.68 8.80 -0.30
N GLU A 80 -13.46 8.91 -1.61
CA GLU A 80 -14.45 8.53 -2.64
C GLU A 80 -14.88 7.05 -2.56
N VAL A 81 -13.99 6.14 -2.14
CA VAL A 81 -14.31 4.70 -2.02
C VAL A 81 -14.67 4.28 -0.60
N LEU A 82 -14.67 5.23 0.35
CA LEU A 82 -14.99 5.00 1.77
C LEU A 82 -16.45 5.35 2.11
N ARG A 83 -17.30 5.58 1.10
CA ARG A 83 -18.74 5.80 1.26
C ARG A 83 -19.43 4.46 1.61
N PRO A 84 -20.43 4.43 2.50
CA PRO A 84 -21.09 3.20 2.91
C PRO A 84 -21.64 2.39 1.73
N GLU A 85 -22.17 3.06 0.72
CA GLU A 85 -22.81 2.43 -0.43
C GLU A 85 -21.80 1.76 -1.37
N TRP A 86 -20.54 2.18 -1.36
CA TRP A 86 -19.52 1.69 -2.28
C TRP A 86 -19.32 0.17 -2.22
N PHE A 87 -19.30 -0.40 -1.01
CA PHE A 87 -19.10 -1.84 -0.85
C PHE A 87 -20.32 -2.65 -1.30
N GLU A 88 -21.53 -2.12 -1.08
CA GLU A 88 -22.76 -2.76 -1.57
C GLU A 88 -22.83 -2.70 -3.10
N GLU A 89 -22.57 -1.53 -3.69
CA GLU A 89 -22.47 -1.34 -5.14
C GLU A 89 -21.43 -2.26 -5.78
N LEU A 90 -20.26 -2.44 -5.14
CA LEU A 90 -19.20 -3.33 -5.60
C LEU A 90 -19.63 -4.81 -5.56
N VAL A 91 -20.29 -5.22 -4.48
CA VAL A 91 -20.81 -6.59 -4.35
C VAL A 91 -21.87 -6.86 -5.42
N ASP A 92 -22.83 -5.95 -5.61
CA ASP A 92 -23.86 -6.07 -6.65
C ASP A 92 -23.24 -6.14 -8.05
N TRP A 93 -22.24 -5.30 -8.32
CA TRP A 93 -21.51 -5.31 -9.59
C TRP A 93 -20.80 -6.65 -9.83
N MET A 94 -20.17 -7.22 -8.80
CA MET A 94 -19.50 -8.51 -8.86
C MET A 94 -20.48 -9.66 -9.06
N GLU A 95 -21.58 -9.69 -8.30
CA GLU A 95 -22.61 -10.73 -8.36
C GLU A 95 -23.26 -10.79 -9.75
N ALA A 96 -23.54 -9.63 -10.36
CA ALA A 96 -24.06 -9.54 -11.71
C ALA A 96 -23.07 -10.07 -12.78
N ARG A 97 -21.77 -10.12 -12.48
CA ARG A 97 -20.69 -10.47 -13.44
C ARG A 97 -19.95 -11.76 -13.10
N LYS A 98 -20.37 -12.49 -12.06
CA LYS A 98 -19.67 -13.69 -11.58
C LYS A 98 -19.61 -14.84 -12.57
N GLY A 99 -20.42 -14.80 -13.63
CA GLY A 99 -20.41 -15.81 -14.70
C GLY A 99 -19.01 -16.03 -15.29
N VAL A 100 -18.22 -14.96 -15.42
CA VAL A 100 -16.86 -15.03 -15.97
C VAL A 100 -15.93 -15.96 -15.18
N PHE A 101 -16.17 -16.13 -13.87
CA PHE A 101 -15.34 -16.99 -13.03
C PHE A 101 -15.58 -18.48 -13.29
N ARG A 102 -16.78 -18.86 -13.74
CA ARG A 102 -17.10 -20.25 -14.11
C ARG A 102 -16.32 -20.72 -15.33
N GLU A 103 -16.00 -19.78 -16.21
CA GLU A 103 -15.21 -20.00 -17.43
C GLU A 103 -13.69 -19.86 -17.18
N GLY A 104 -13.28 -19.71 -15.91
CA GLY A 104 -11.88 -19.53 -15.53
C GLY A 104 -11.33 -18.12 -15.74
N GLY A 105 -12.18 -17.16 -16.11
CA GLY A 105 -11.81 -15.76 -16.21
C GLY A 105 -11.55 -15.13 -14.84
N LYS A 106 -10.88 -13.98 -14.83
CA LYS A 106 -10.44 -13.28 -13.62
C LYS A 106 -10.67 -11.79 -13.79
N TRP A 107 -11.06 -11.12 -12.72
CA TRP A 107 -11.06 -9.68 -12.64
C TRP A 107 -9.83 -9.18 -11.90
N THR A 108 -9.29 -8.08 -12.38
CA THR A 108 -8.25 -7.31 -11.70
C THR A 108 -8.54 -5.85 -11.93
N GLU A 109 -8.14 -5.01 -10.99
CA GLU A 109 -8.20 -3.57 -11.20
C GLU A 109 -7.33 -3.16 -12.38
N ALA A 110 -7.81 -2.19 -13.16
CA ALA A 110 -7.09 -1.68 -14.33
C ALA A 110 -5.70 -1.15 -13.96
N VAL A 111 -5.58 -0.50 -12.79
CA VAL A 111 -4.28 -0.04 -12.27
C VAL A 111 -3.31 -1.20 -11.99
N GLY A 112 -3.83 -2.34 -11.54
CA GLY A 112 -3.03 -3.55 -11.31
C GLY A 112 -2.50 -4.15 -12.62
N ALA A 113 -3.29 -4.12 -13.68
CA ALA A 113 -2.90 -4.62 -15.00
C ALA A 113 -1.74 -3.81 -15.63
N GLY A 114 -1.51 -2.58 -15.17
CA GLY A 114 -0.48 -1.69 -15.74
C GLY A 114 -0.86 -1.10 -17.08
N THR A 115 -2.15 -1.04 -17.40
CA THR A 115 -2.64 -0.38 -18.61
C THR A 115 -2.88 1.10 -18.34
N GLY A 116 -2.41 1.97 -19.24
CA GLY A 116 -2.48 3.42 -19.10
C GLY A 116 -1.23 4.03 -18.47
N SER A 117 -1.41 5.10 -17.69
CA SER A 117 -0.29 5.84 -17.10
C SER A 117 0.51 5.01 -16.09
N PRO A 118 1.83 5.25 -15.97
CA PRO A 118 2.67 4.61 -14.96
C PRO A 118 2.06 4.70 -13.57
N ALA A 119 1.97 3.55 -12.90
CA ALA A 119 1.23 3.42 -11.67
C ALA A 119 2.03 2.80 -10.52
N LEU A 120 1.74 3.28 -9.31
CA LEU A 120 2.18 2.71 -8.05
C LEU A 120 0.96 2.33 -7.20
N VAL A 121 0.91 1.09 -6.73
CA VAL A 121 -0.11 0.60 -5.81
C VAL A 121 0.48 0.55 -4.40
N VAL A 122 -0.14 1.25 -3.45
CA VAL A 122 0.25 1.25 -2.04
C VAL A 122 -0.70 0.38 -1.24
N SER A 123 -0.15 -0.58 -0.50
CA SER A 123 -0.90 -1.39 0.47
C SER A 123 -0.37 -1.13 1.87
N ALA A 124 -1.25 -0.70 2.77
CA ALA A 124 -0.89 -0.35 4.14
C ALA A 124 -1.34 -1.44 5.11
N PHE A 125 -0.37 -2.17 5.66
CA PHE A 125 -0.53 -3.14 6.74
C PHE A 125 -0.29 -2.51 8.12
N VAL A 126 -0.41 -1.18 8.23
CA VAL A 126 -0.09 -0.43 9.47
C VAL A 126 -1.03 -0.73 10.63
N SER A 127 -2.26 -1.19 10.34
CA SER A 127 -3.22 -1.66 11.33
C SER A 127 -2.91 -3.08 11.82
N PHE A 128 -2.10 -3.85 11.08
CA PHE A 128 -1.69 -5.19 11.48
C PHE A 128 -0.59 -5.09 12.54
N ARG A 129 -0.92 -5.47 13.76
CA ARG A 129 0.07 -5.58 14.85
C ARG A 129 0.70 -6.96 14.78
N ALA A 130 2.01 -7.00 14.59
CA ALA A 130 2.78 -8.22 14.73
C ALA A 130 3.43 -8.26 16.11
N ASP A 131 2.60 -8.40 17.14
CA ASP A 131 2.98 -8.39 18.56
C ASP A 131 2.94 -9.78 19.20
N GLY A 132 2.62 -10.82 18.42
CA GLY A 132 2.60 -12.21 18.89
C GLY A 132 3.99 -12.73 19.26
N ASP A 133 4.07 -13.38 20.42
CA ASP A 133 5.20 -14.20 20.85
C ASP A 133 4.77 -15.68 20.81
N LEU A 134 5.40 -16.46 19.94
CA LEU A 134 5.14 -17.90 19.78
C LEU A 134 6.08 -18.76 20.62
N GLY A 135 6.66 -18.21 21.69
CA GLY A 135 7.68 -18.84 22.52
C GLY A 135 9.12 -18.56 22.08
N PHE A 136 9.31 -17.68 21.09
CA PHE A 136 10.61 -17.30 20.53
C PHE A 136 10.97 -15.83 20.80
N GLY A 137 10.14 -15.12 21.57
CA GLY A 137 10.20 -13.68 21.71
C GLY A 137 9.42 -12.96 20.60
N ARG A 138 9.25 -11.66 20.77
CA ARG A 138 8.59 -10.80 19.78
C ARG A 138 9.39 -10.75 18.47
N PRO A 139 8.73 -10.66 17.30
CA PRO A 139 9.42 -10.57 16.04
C PRO A 139 10.27 -9.29 15.98
N ARG A 140 11.48 -9.39 15.42
CA ARG A 140 12.36 -8.23 15.20
C ARG A 140 12.01 -7.47 13.91
N LEU A 141 11.47 -8.19 12.93
CA LEU A 141 11.14 -7.69 11.59
C LEU A 141 9.91 -8.42 11.08
N VAL A 142 8.96 -7.66 10.53
CA VAL A 142 7.83 -8.20 9.78
C VAL A 142 7.76 -7.49 8.44
N MET A 143 7.75 -8.29 7.38
CA MET A 143 7.79 -7.82 6.00
C MET A 143 6.64 -8.47 5.23
N PRO A 144 5.59 -7.72 4.87
CA PRO A 144 4.59 -8.21 3.95
C PRO A 144 5.26 -8.47 2.60
N TRP A 145 5.06 -9.68 2.08
CA TRP A 145 5.56 -10.05 0.78
C TRP A 145 4.43 -10.64 -0.06
N ALA A 146 4.24 -10.06 -1.24
CA ALA A 146 3.32 -10.57 -2.25
C ALA A 146 4.15 -11.04 -3.45
N PRO A 147 3.97 -12.29 -3.93
CA PRO A 147 4.67 -12.79 -5.10
C PRO A 147 4.55 -11.83 -6.28
N PRO A 148 5.62 -11.65 -7.06
CA PRO A 148 5.53 -10.91 -8.32
C PRO A 148 4.59 -11.66 -9.27
N GLY A 149 3.37 -11.15 -9.42
CA GLY A 149 2.41 -11.62 -10.43
C GLY A 149 2.68 -10.98 -11.79
N ARG A 150 1.76 -11.17 -12.74
CA ARG A 150 1.75 -10.49 -14.05
C ARG A 150 1.19 -9.06 -13.96
N LEU A 151 1.56 -8.32 -12.91
CA LEU A 151 1.07 -6.97 -12.69
C LEU A 151 2.05 -5.97 -13.28
N GLY A 152 1.53 -5.04 -14.09
CA GLY A 152 2.28 -3.97 -14.73
C GLY A 152 2.28 -2.67 -13.93
N SER A 153 2.04 -2.71 -12.62
CA SER A 153 2.24 -1.58 -11.71
C SER A 153 3.37 -1.84 -10.74
N ALA A 154 4.05 -0.76 -10.33
CA ALA A 154 4.88 -0.84 -9.13
C ALA A 154 3.98 -1.07 -7.92
N ALA A 155 4.52 -1.71 -6.88
CA ALA A 155 3.80 -1.96 -5.64
C ALA A 155 4.66 -1.60 -4.44
N MET A 156 4.04 -1.02 -3.43
CA MET A 156 4.66 -0.70 -2.16
C MET A 156 3.78 -1.21 -1.03
N MET A 157 4.33 -2.05 -0.17
CA MET A 157 3.67 -2.58 1.02
C MET A 157 4.32 -1.98 2.25
N VAL A 158 3.51 -1.34 3.10
CA VAL A 158 3.96 -0.59 4.27
C VAL A 158 3.48 -1.32 5.52
N ALA A 159 4.39 -1.77 6.37
CA ALA A 159 4.08 -2.40 7.65
C ALA A 159 4.67 -1.62 8.80
N ARG A 160 4.05 -1.71 9.98
CA ARG A 160 4.61 -1.13 11.20
C ARG A 160 5.83 -1.92 11.62
N SER A 161 6.91 -1.24 11.99
CA SER A 161 8.07 -1.89 12.59
C SER A 161 7.69 -2.52 13.93
N PRO A 162 8.10 -3.77 14.20
CA PRO A 162 7.94 -4.39 15.52
C PRO A 162 8.75 -3.70 16.63
N ALA A 163 9.68 -2.80 16.30
CA ALA A 163 10.50 -2.08 17.27
C ALA A 163 9.73 -1.05 18.13
N GLU A 164 8.43 -0.82 17.84
CA GLU A 164 7.54 0.11 18.54
C GLU A 164 7.99 1.59 18.58
N ASP A 165 9.03 1.96 17.82
CA ASP A 165 9.60 3.31 17.70
C ASP A 165 8.83 4.24 16.75
N GLY A 166 7.69 3.78 16.23
CA GLY A 166 6.89 4.50 15.25
C GLY A 166 7.40 4.40 13.81
N SER A 167 8.50 3.68 13.56
CA SER A 167 9.02 3.45 12.22
C SER A 167 8.16 2.48 11.40
N TRP A 168 8.33 2.54 10.08
CA TRP A 168 7.71 1.63 9.13
C TRP A 168 8.77 0.83 8.39
N VAL A 169 8.42 -0.40 8.06
CA VAL A 169 9.16 -1.24 7.12
C VAL A 169 8.39 -1.24 5.81
N VAL A 170 9.09 -0.92 4.72
CA VAL A 170 8.52 -0.82 3.40
C VAL A 170 9.12 -1.89 2.50
N CYS A 171 8.27 -2.77 1.97
CA CYS A 171 8.64 -3.74 0.95
C CYS A 171 8.08 -3.25 -0.38
N ALA A 172 8.94 -3.05 -1.38
CA ALA A 172 8.52 -2.49 -2.65
C ALA A 172 9.02 -3.32 -3.83
N ARG A 173 8.18 -3.37 -4.86
CA ARG A 173 8.49 -3.86 -6.19
C ARG A 173 8.37 -2.68 -7.13
N MET A 174 9.47 -2.31 -7.75
CA MET A 174 9.56 -1.10 -8.54
C MET A 174 10.37 -1.34 -9.81
N TRP A 175 10.07 -0.55 -10.82
CA TRP A 175 10.90 -0.42 -12.02
C TRP A 175 12.25 0.21 -11.65
N PRO A 176 13.32 -0.04 -12.42
CA PRO A 176 14.61 0.62 -12.21
C PRO A 176 14.50 2.14 -12.06
N ARG A 177 13.76 2.82 -12.94
CA ARG A 177 13.58 4.29 -12.87
C ARG A 177 12.93 4.78 -11.58
N LEU A 178 12.02 3.99 -11.00
CA LEU A 178 11.40 4.34 -9.72
C LEU A 178 12.35 4.06 -8.55
N ALA A 179 13.21 3.04 -8.66
CA ALA A 179 14.31 2.84 -7.71
C ALA A 179 15.30 4.01 -7.75
N ASP A 180 15.73 4.43 -8.94
CA ASP A 180 16.63 5.56 -9.12
C ASP A 180 16.04 6.84 -8.50
N ALA A 181 14.74 7.10 -8.69
CA ALA A 181 14.05 8.24 -8.09
C ALA A 181 13.98 8.16 -6.55
N VAL A 182 13.79 6.97 -5.99
CA VAL A 182 13.81 6.75 -4.53
C VAL A 182 15.22 6.96 -3.97
N GLU A 183 16.25 6.47 -4.66
CA GLU A 183 17.65 6.62 -4.24
C GLU A 183 18.17 8.05 -4.36
N ALA A 184 17.68 8.80 -5.35
CA ALA A 184 18.01 10.20 -5.56
C ALA A 184 17.18 11.18 -4.69
N ASP A 185 16.27 10.67 -3.85
CA ASP A 185 15.42 11.50 -2.98
C ASP A 185 16.27 12.33 -2.00
N PRO A 186 16.30 13.67 -2.11
CA PRO A 186 17.11 14.51 -1.24
C PRO A 186 16.64 14.46 0.23
N GLU A 187 15.36 14.21 0.46
CA GLU A 187 14.79 14.09 1.81
C GLU A 187 15.12 12.72 2.45
N ALA A 188 15.57 11.75 1.65
CA ALA A 188 15.90 10.39 2.05
C ALA A 188 14.84 9.76 2.98
N VAL A 189 13.56 9.97 2.64
CA VAL A 189 12.43 9.50 3.48
C VAL A 189 12.40 7.98 3.54
N LEU A 190 12.72 7.32 2.43
CA LEU A 190 12.89 5.87 2.35
C LEU A 190 14.37 5.54 2.40
N LYS A 191 14.79 4.85 3.46
CA LYS A 191 16.20 4.46 3.65
C LYS A 191 16.36 2.96 3.40
N PRO A 192 17.49 2.53 2.79
CA PRO A 192 17.80 1.11 2.64
C PRO A 192 17.75 0.39 3.97
N ALA A 193 17.15 -0.81 3.98
CA ALA A 193 17.07 -1.63 5.17
C ALA A 193 18.44 -2.25 5.49
N THR A 194 19.17 -1.67 6.45
CA THR A 194 20.46 -2.20 6.90
C THR A 194 20.32 -2.98 8.21
N ALA A 195 21.24 -3.90 8.49
CA ALA A 195 21.27 -4.64 9.75
C ALA A 195 21.31 -3.71 10.98
N ALA A 196 21.97 -2.56 10.88
CA ALA A 196 22.00 -1.56 11.94
C ALA A 196 20.63 -0.91 12.16
N LEU A 197 19.97 -0.45 11.08
CA LEU A 197 18.63 0.18 11.15
C LEU A 197 17.55 -0.80 11.62
N LEU A 198 17.68 -2.08 11.27
CA LEU A 198 16.80 -3.15 11.73
C LEU A 198 17.19 -3.70 13.11
N GLY A 199 18.28 -3.19 13.69
CA GLY A 199 18.75 -3.58 15.01
C GLY A 199 19.23 -5.03 15.11
N PHE A 200 19.74 -5.61 14.03
CA PHE A 200 20.44 -6.90 14.01
C PHE A 200 21.94 -6.76 14.35
N GLY A 201 22.46 -5.53 14.44
CA GLY A 201 23.90 -5.22 14.54
C GLY A 201 24.56 -5.31 15.92
N ALA A 202 23.94 -5.86 16.96
CA ALA A 202 24.59 -6.00 18.26
C ALA A 202 24.43 -7.41 18.86
N ALA A 203 25.53 -8.17 18.87
CA ALA A 203 25.66 -9.30 19.76
C ALA A 203 25.75 -8.77 21.19
N GLN A 204 24.67 -8.89 21.97
CA GLN A 204 24.82 -8.90 23.42
C GLN A 204 25.57 -10.18 23.78
N HIS A 205 26.90 -10.11 23.89
CA HIS A 205 27.62 -11.04 24.74
C HIS A 205 27.06 -10.89 26.16
N ARG A 206 26.05 -11.70 26.48
CA ARG A 206 25.74 -12.03 27.86
C ARG A 206 26.90 -12.90 28.34
N SER A 207 27.93 -12.25 28.87
CA SER A 207 28.84 -12.89 29.81
C SER A 207 27.97 -13.46 30.92
N ARG A 208 27.90 -14.79 30.98
CA ARG A 208 27.46 -15.50 32.18
C ARG A 208 28.51 -15.21 33.25
N GLN A 209 28.14 -14.45 34.28
CA GLN A 209 28.72 -14.60 35.61
C GLN A 209 27.77 -15.49 36.41
#